data_AF-A0A7J5B4E1-F1
#
_entry.id   AF-A0A7J5B4E1-F1
#
_cell.length_a   1.000
_cell.length_b   1.000
_cell.length_c   1.000
_cell.angle_alpha   90.00
_cell.angle_beta   90.00
_cell.angle_gamma   90.00
#
_symmetry.space_group_name_H-M   'P 1'
#
loop_
_entity.id
_entity.type
_entity.pdbx_description
1 polymer ?
#
loop_
_entity_poly.entity_id
_entity_poly.type
_entity_poly.pdbx_seq_one_letter_code
_entity_poly.pdbx_strand_id
1 'polypeptide(L)'
;MVLRTTVRSRIRVYWPVQPATFAEVVAGNVSVFRESPDVRPLRDVLASFSEVGDFGDYKTVTEVSIGFEGFTVGSGAQPTLGSAGERTISPTLAVTTHVDDALGSARLTEILERIVEVHPWEVPVIEVTEGVTLVSRGKGTSALASSGASSSDAWSQLSAALEGRVYTDLTHAFHAGQPHFPAFPDEEREELFSLERGDGFTAHRYSLIGQWGTHVDPPSHFAAGGRAVDELPVSEMILPLVVLDISERAASDADATPVLRDVERWEAEHGRIPARAFVALRTDWSHRWPDAAAMANTDSDGVSHTPGWSREVLTFLIEERDIAGVGHEQTDTDPGVATSAGDFSLERFLLERDRWQVELLASLDRVPAAGAAVVATWPKPQGGSGFPARVFAIH
;
A
#
# COMPACT_ATOMS: atom_id res chain seq x y z
N MET A 1 29.93 -6.96 -10.21
CA MET A 1 29.24 -8.28 -10.10
C MET A 1 27.87 -7.99 -9.50
N VAL A 2 26.77 -8.30 -10.19
CA VAL A 2 25.43 -8.00 -9.67
C VAL A 2 24.95 -9.21 -8.86
N LEU A 3 24.62 -8.97 -7.59
CA LEU A 3 23.98 -9.96 -6.73
C LEU A 3 22.49 -10.00 -7.08
N ARG A 4 21.96 -11.20 -7.29
CA ARG A 4 20.53 -11.47 -7.48
C ARG A 4 20.01 -12.13 -6.22
N THR A 5 18.96 -11.56 -5.67
CA THR A 5 18.26 -12.13 -4.52
C THR A 5 16.95 -12.76 -4.99
N THR A 6 16.66 -13.98 -4.55
CA THR A 6 15.37 -14.66 -4.81
C THR A 6 14.81 -15.20 -3.50
N VAL A 7 13.53 -14.95 -3.26
CA VAL A 7 12.79 -15.54 -2.15
C VAL A 7 12.28 -16.91 -2.59
N ARG A 8 12.46 -17.92 -1.74
CA ARG A 8 12.08 -19.30 -2.01
C ARG A 8 11.51 -19.94 -0.75
N SER A 9 10.63 -20.90 -0.94
CA SER A 9 10.28 -21.84 0.12
C SER A 9 11.27 -22.99 0.12
N ARG A 10 11.89 -23.27 1.26
CA ARG A 10 12.83 -24.38 1.46
C ARG A 10 12.08 -25.58 2.02
N ILE A 11 12.18 -26.71 1.34
CA ILE A 11 11.64 -28.00 1.77
C ILE A 11 12.81 -28.85 2.22
N ARG A 12 12.81 -29.29 3.48
CA ARG A 12 13.79 -30.24 4.03
C ARG A 12 13.06 -31.51 4.46
N VAL A 13 13.40 -32.62 3.81
CA VAL A 13 12.84 -33.95 4.05
C VAL A 13 13.86 -34.76 4.84
N TYR A 14 13.46 -35.29 5.99
CA TYR A 14 14.27 -36.21 6.78
C TYR A 14 14.02 -37.64 6.33
N TRP A 15 14.94 -38.17 5.53
CA TRP A 15 14.78 -39.42 4.81
C TRP A 15 15.62 -40.54 5.44
N PRO A 16 15.01 -41.50 6.13
CA PRO A 16 15.72 -42.62 6.75
C PRO A 16 16.32 -43.54 5.68
N VAL A 17 17.51 -44.06 5.93
CA VAL A 17 18.22 -44.97 5.03
C VAL A 17 18.82 -46.14 5.78
N GLN A 18 19.07 -47.25 5.09
CA GLN A 18 19.75 -48.39 5.71
C GLN A 18 21.20 -48.01 6.10
N PRO A 19 21.76 -48.62 7.16
CA PRO A 19 23.13 -48.35 7.59
C PRO A 19 24.19 -48.52 6.47
N ALA A 20 23.97 -49.46 5.55
CA ALA A 20 24.86 -49.67 4.40
C ALA A 20 24.82 -48.46 3.43
N THR A 21 23.63 -48.00 3.06
CA THR A 21 23.45 -46.78 2.24
C THR A 21 24.06 -45.57 2.93
N PHE A 22 23.86 -45.43 4.24
CA PHE A 22 24.43 -44.32 5.02
C PHE A 22 25.96 -44.35 5.01
N ALA A 23 26.58 -45.53 5.21
CA ALA A 23 28.03 -45.68 5.20
C ALA A 23 28.64 -45.29 3.84
N GLU A 24 28.00 -45.66 2.74
CA GLU A 24 28.43 -45.27 1.40
C GLU A 24 28.33 -43.75 1.16
N VAL A 25 27.28 -43.09 1.64
CA VAL A 25 27.16 -41.62 1.58
C VAL A 25 28.26 -40.95 2.41
N VAL A 26 28.53 -41.45 3.62
CA VAL A 26 29.61 -40.96 4.49
C VAL A 26 30.99 -41.14 3.83
N ALA A 27 31.18 -42.21 3.07
CA ALA A 27 32.39 -42.47 2.30
C ALA A 27 32.52 -41.59 1.04
N GLY A 28 31.52 -40.75 0.74
CA GLY A 28 31.50 -39.86 -0.43
C GLY A 28 31.11 -40.56 -1.73
N ASN A 29 30.51 -41.76 -1.67
CA ASN A 29 30.08 -42.47 -2.86
C ASN A 29 28.78 -41.87 -3.42
N VAL A 30 28.93 -41.02 -4.45
CA VAL A 30 27.80 -40.33 -5.09
C VAL A 30 26.89 -41.24 -5.92
N SER A 31 27.31 -42.47 -6.25
CA SER A 31 26.48 -43.39 -7.05
C SER A 31 25.24 -43.85 -6.27
N VAL A 32 25.29 -43.83 -4.93
CA VAL A 32 24.17 -44.13 -4.04
C VAL A 32 22.91 -43.35 -4.39
N PHE A 33 23.02 -42.05 -4.70
CA PHE A 33 21.87 -41.21 -5.06
C PHE A 33 21.22 -41.63 -6.38
N ARG A 34 21.94 -42.36 -7.23
CA ARG A 34 21.44 -42.88 -8.51
C ARG A 34 20.95 -44.32 -8.41
N GLU A 35 21.62 -45.13 -7.61
CA GLU A 35 21.50 -46.58 -7.67
C GLU A 35 20.71 -47.15 -6.49
N SER A 36 20.82 -46.54 -5.29
CA SER A 36 20.27 -47.10 -4.06
C SER A 36 18.73 -47.14 -4.10
N PRO A 37 18.12 -48.30 -3.77
CA PRO A 37 16.67 -48.40 -3.64
C PRO A 37 16.13 -47.56 -2.48
N ASP A 38 16.96 -47.24 -1.48
CA ASP A 38 16.56 -46.45 -0.32
C ASP A 38 16.28 -44.99 -0.71
N VAL A 39 17.03 -44.44 -1.67
CA VAL A 39 16.98 -43.01 -2.04
C VAL A 39 16.17 -42.78 -3.32
N ARG A 40 16.06 -43.80 -4.18
CA ARG A 40 15.37 -43.74 -5.46
C ARG A 40 13.94 -43.17 -5.38
N PRO A 41 13.06 -43.57 -4.44
CA PRO A 41 11.69 -43.07 -4.39
C PRO A 41 11.63 -41.55 -4.23
N LEU A 42 12.39 -40.99 -3.28
CA LEU A 42 12.45 -39.55 -3.07
C LEU A 42 13.00 -38.83 -4.30
N ARG A 43 14.10 -39.33 -4.87
CA ARG A 43 14.69 -38.74 -6.08
C ARG A 43 13.68 -38.69 -7.23
N ASP A 44 12.98 -39.79 -7.48
CA ASP A 44 12.04 -39.89 -8.60
C ASP A 44 10.86 -38.93 -8.42
N VAL A 45 10.37 -38.75 -7.18
CA VAL A 45 9.36 -37.73 -6.85
C VAL A 45 9.90 -36.31 -7.07
N LEU A 46 11.08 -35.98 -6.54
CA LEU A 46 11.65 -34.63 -6.73
C LEU A 46 11.90 -34.32 -8.22
N ALA A 47 12.33 -35.32 -9.00
CA ALA A 47 12.57 -35.18 -10.43
C ALA A 47 11.29 -35.06 -11.27
N SER A 48 10.13 -35.48 -10.76
CA SER A 48 8.85 -35.33 -11.48
C SER A 48 8.30 -33.90 -11.44
N PHE A 49 8.83 -33.03 -10.57
CA PHE A 49 8.41 -31.64 -10.43
C PHE A 49 9.47 -30.69 -10.97
N SER A 50 9.14 -29.99 -12.05
CA SER A 50 10.02 -28.99 -12.69
C SER A 50 10.30 -27.76 -11.82
N GLU A 51 9.43 -27.52 -10.84
CA GLU A 51 9.40 -26.37 -9.93
C GLU A 51 10.38 -26.53 -8.76
N VAL A 52 10.89 -27.76 -8.55
CA VAL A 52 11.76 -28.13 -7.45
C VAL A 52 13.23 -27.93 -7.82
N GLY A 53 13.94 -27.18 -6.97
CA GLY A 53 15.37 -26.94 -7.07
C GLY A 53 15.77 -26.00 -8.21
N ASP A 54 14.89 -25.09 -8.65
CA ASP A 54 15.18 -24.13 -9.72
C ASP A 54 15.80 -22.82 -9.19
N PHE A 55 17.05 -22.56 -9.60
CA PHE A 55 17.81 -21.33 -9.33
C PHE A 55 18.21 -20.60 -10.63
N GLY A 56 17.33 -20.57 -11.62
CA GLY A 56 17.56 -19.91 -12.91
C GLY A 56 18.32 -20.82 -13.87
N ASP A 57 19.64 -20.62 -13.99
CA ASP A 57 20.49 -21.43 -14.88
C ASP A 57 20.67 -22.88 -14.35
N TYR A 58 20.39 -23.10 -13.07
CA TYR A 58 20.47 -24.40 -12.41
C TYR A 58 19.07 -24.93 -12.12
N LYS A 59 18.80 -26.16 -12.53
CA LYS A 59 17.53 -26.85 -12.30
C LYS A 59 17.76 -28.07 -11.41
N THR A 60 16.71 -28.53 -10.72
CA THR A 60 16.74 -29.76 -9.92
C THR A 60 17.85 -29.78 -8.86
N VAL A 61 18.16 -28.62 -8.27
CA VAL A 61 19.19 -28.50 -7.24
C VAL A 61 18.68 -29.04 -5.91
N THR A 62 19.48 -29.88 -5.27
CA THR A 62 19.18 -30.48 -3.98
C THR A 62 20.48 -30.59 -3.16
N GLU A 63 20.39 -30.26 -1.88
CA GLU A 63 21.45 -30.44 -0.91
C GLU A 63 21.15 -31.68 -0.06
N VAL A 64 22.16 -32.47 0.27
CA VAL A 64 22.02 -33.62 1.15
C VAL A 64 22.97 -33.48 2.32
N SER A 65 22.42 -33.54 3.53
CA SER A 65 23.16 -33.61 4.78
C SER A 65 22.89 -34.96 5.46
N ILE A 66 23.83 -35.42 6.26
CA ILE A 66 23.73 -36.69 6.99
C ILE A 66 23.46 -36.44 8.48
N GLY A 67 22.67 -37.30 9.10
CA GLY A 67 22.33 -37.20 10.51
C GLY A 67 21.80 -38.50 11.09
N PHE A 68 21.39 -38.43 12.36
CA PHE A 68 20.76 -39.52 13.09
C PHE A 68 19.51 -39.01 13.79
N GLU A 69 18.42 -39.76 13.70
CA GLU A 69 17.18 -39.47 14.40
C GLU A 69 16.96 -40.47 15.53
N GLY A 70 16.81 -39.96 16.76
CA GLY A 70 16.55 -40.78 17.95
C GLY A 70 15.08 -40.71 18.33
N PHE A 71 14.42 -41.87 18.47
CA PHE A 71 13.01 -41.95 18.83
C PHE A 71 12.69 -43.17 19.69
N THR A 72 11.52 -43.16 20.33
CA THR A 72 10.96 -44.32 21.03
C THR A 72 9.62 -44.66 20.42
N VAL A 73 9.45 -45.90 20.00
CA VAL A 73 8.24 -46.35 19.30
C VAL A 73 7.08 -46.47 20.29
N GLY A 74 5.98 -45.78 20.02
CA GLY A 74 4.74 -45.90 20.78
C GLY A 74 4.04 -47.24 20.54
N SER A 75 3.22 -47.69 21.48
CA SER A 75 2.54 -49.00 21.43
C SER A 75 1.54 -49.18 20.27
N GLY A 76 1.14 -48.09 19.61
CA GLY A 76 0.23 -48.11 18.45
C GLY A 76 0.90 -47.94 17.09
N ALA A 77 2.22 -47.78 17.03
CA ALA A 77 2.95 -47.52 15.78
C ALA A 77 3.45 -48.81 15.13
N GLN A 78 3.57 -48.82 13.79
CA GLN A 78 4.19 -49.92 13.04
C GLN A 78 5.46 -49.41 12.33
N PRO A 79 6.56 -49.18 13.07
CA PRO A 79 7.73 -48.54 12.50
C PRO A 79 8.50 -49.49 11.58
N THR A 80 9.09 -48.93 10.52
CA THR A 80 10.03 -49.64 9.65
C THR A 80 11.36 -49.96 10.37
N LEU A 81 11.66 -49.28 11.47
CA LEU A 81 12.85 -49.49 12.31
C LEU A 81 12.53 -49.29 13.80
N GLY A 82 13.00 -50.22 14.65
CA GLY A 82 12.86 -50.15 16.11
C GLY A 82 11.70 -50.98 16.66
N SER A 83 11.64 -51.09 18.00
CA SER A 83 10.62 -51.86 18.73
C SER A 83 9.85 -50.96 19.70
N ALA A 84 8.58 -51.28 19.94
CA ALA A 84 7.74 -50.57 20.90
C ALA A 84 8.41 -50.50 22.29
N GLY A 85 8.52 -49.28 22.83
CA GLY A 85 9.14 -49.02 24.13
C GLY A 85 10.67 -48.95 24.14
N GLU A 86 11.34 -49.27 23.04
CA GLU A 86 12.81 -49.19 22.93
C GLU A 86 13.25 -47.87 22.29
N ARG A 87 14.33 -47.29 22.82
CA ARG A 87 14.98 -46.14 22.20
C ARG A 87 15.79 -46.61 20.99
N THR A 88 15.43 -46.11 19.83
CA THR A 88 16.03 -46.44 18.53
C THR A 88 16.73 -45.22 17.95
N ILE A 89 17.81 -45.44 17.20
CA ILE A 89 18.51 -44.40 16.44
C ILE A 89 18.54 -44.83 14.98
N SER A 90 18.01 -43.99 14.08
CA SER A 90 17.97 -44.22 12.64
C SER A 90 19.02 -43.37 11.93
N PRO A 91 19.82 -43.93 11.01
CA PRO A 91 20.58 -43.14 10.04
C PRO A 91 19.61 -42.43 9.08
N THR A 92 19.80 -41.12 8.91
CA THR A 92 18.87 -40.27 8.13
C THR A 92 19.66 -39.33 7.22
N LEU A 93 19.19 -39.18 5.99
CA LEU A 93 19.60 -38.13 5.06
C LEU A 93 18.62 -36.96 5.17
N ALA A 94 19.08 -35.76 5.51
CA ALA A 94 18.28 -34.55 5.42
C ALA A 94 18.48 -33.94 4.02
N VAL A 95 17.47 -34.12 3.18
CA VAL A 95 17.44 -33.71 1.78
C VAL A 95 16.72 -32.37 1.67
N THR A 96 17.44 -31.35 1.24
CA THR A 96 16.96 -29.96 1.16
C THR A 96 16.85 -29.51 -0.29
N THR A 97 15.67 -29.03 -0.65
CA THR A 97 15.39 -28.42 -1.95
C THR A 97 14.62 -27.11 -1.76
N HIS A 98 14.43 -26.37 -2.84
CA HIS A 98 13.77 -25.06 -2.82
C HIS A 98 12.76 -24.96 -3.95
N VAL A 99 11.65 -24.29 -3.70
CA VAL A 99 10.63 -23.96 -4.70
C VAL A 99 10.43 -22.45 -4.74
N ASP A 100 9.91 -21.93 -5.85
CA ASP A 100 9.50 -20.52 -5.92
C ASP A 100 8.45 -20.21 -4.85
N ASP A 101 8.60 -19.07 -4.16
CA ASP A 101 7.61 -18.64 -3.18
C ASP A 101 6.30 -18.17 -3.86
N ALA A 102 6.36 -17.86 -5.16
CA ALA A 102 5.18 -17.64 -5.99
C ALA A 102 4.45 -18.96 -6.35
N LEU A 103 4.98 -20.13 -5.98
CA LEU A 103 4.32 -21.41 -6.18
C LEU A 103 3.09 -21.47 -5.26
N GLY A 104 1.89 -21.36 -5.86
CA GLY A 104 0.65 -21.33 -5.09
C GLY A 104 0.49 -22.53 -4.16
N SER A 105 -0.15 -22.32 -3.01
CA SER A 105 -0.22 -23.29 -1.90
C SER A 105 -0.74 -24.67 -2.33
N ALA A 106 -1.73 -24.73 -3.23
CA ALA A 106 -2.27 -26.00 -3.74
C ALA A 106 -1.19 -26.87 -4.43
N ARG A 107 -0.28 -26.24 -5.18
CA ARG A 107 0.79 -26.93 -5.89
C ARG A 107 1.91 -27.38 -4.96
N LEU A 108 2.23 -26.57 -3.95
CA LEU A 108 3.14 -26.97 -2.88
C LEU A 108 2.59 -28.18 -2.11
N THR A 109 1.30 -28.17 -1.77
CA THR A 109 0.62 -29.30 -1.13
C THR A 109 0.74 -30.57 -1.95
N GLU A 110 0.50 -30.51 -3.26
CA GLU A 110 0.65 -31.68 -4.15
C GLU A 110 2.06 -32.29 -4.11
N ILE A 111 3.10 -31.44 -4.12
CA ILE A 111 4.50 -31.90 -4.00
C ILE A 111 4.72 -32.62 -2.67
N LEU A 112 4.27 -32.02 -1.57
CA LEU A 112 4.43 -32.57 -0.22
C LEU A 112 3.67 -33.89 -0.08
N GLU A 113 2.43 -33.98 -0.58
CA GLU A 113 1.63 -35.21 -0.58
C GLU A 113 2.34 -36.34 -1.31
N ARG A 114 2.94 -36.07 -2.48
CA ARG A 114 3.72 -37.07 -3.22
C ARG A 114 4.98 -37.52 -2.49
N ILE A 115 5.64 -36.63 -1.75
CA ILE A 115 6.79 -37.00 -0.91
C ILE A 115 6.33 -37.89 0.25
N VAL A 116 5.23 -37.52 0.92
CA VAL A 116 4.64 -38.29 2.03
C VAL A 116 4.24 -39.69 1.57
N GLU A 117 3.61 -39.81 0.40
CA GLU A 117 3.14 -41.09 -0.15
C GLU A 117 4.25 -42.12 -0.34
N VAL A 118 5.46 -41.68 -0.71
CA VAL A 118 6.61 -42.57 -0.93
C VAL A 118 7.53 -42.68 0.28
N HIS A 119 7.23 -41.98 1.37
CA HIS A 119 8.13 -41.87 2.52
C HIS A 119 8.23 -43.20 3.28
N PRO A 120 9.43 -43.64 3.73
CA PRO A 120 9.59 -44.93 4.41
C PRO A 120 9.00 -44.99 5.83
N TRP A 121 8.69 -43.83 6.42
CA TRP A 121 8.06 -43.70 7.74
C TRP A 121 6.58 -43.40 7.62
N GLU A 122 5.80 -43.99 8.52
CA GLU A 122 4.36 -43.75 8.70
C GLU A 122 4.05 -42.27 8.98
N VAL A 123 4.92 -41.61 9.76
CA VAL A 123 4.81 -40.18 10.09
C VAL A 123 6.09 -39.48 9.65
N PRO A 124 6.16 -38.98 8.40
CA PRO A 124 7.34 -38.28 7.90
C PRO A 124 7.55 -36.95 8.62
N VAL A 125 8.81 -36.59 8.83
CA VAL A 125 9.20 -35.24 9.25
C VAL A 125 9.64 -34.48 8.01
N ILE A 126 8.85 -33.48 7.62
CA ILE A 126 9.16 -32.57 6.52
C ILE A 126 9.08 -31.15 7.05
N GLU A 127 10.20 -30.43 7.00
CA GLU A 127 10.26 -29.01 7.33
C GLU A 127 10.00 -28.19 6.07
N VAL A 128 9.05 -27.27 6.15
CA VAL A 128 8.87 -26.21 5.16
C VAL A 128 9.23 -24.90 5.83
N THR A 129 10.28 -24.25 5.33
CA THR A 129 10.64 -22.89 5.72
C THR A 129 10.29 -21.96 4.57
N GLU A 130 9.27 -21.14 4.74
CA GLU A 130 8.89 -20.12 3.75
C GLU A 130 9.79 -18.89 3.84
N GLY A 131 9.86 -18.09 2.77
CA GLY A 131 10.57 -16.81 2.81
C GLY A 131 12.10 -16.89 2.90
N VAL A 132 12.71 -18.02 2.55
CA VAL A 132 14.18 -18.15 2.55
C VAL A 132 14.77 -17.31 1.43
N THR A 133 15.56 -16.32 1.81
CA THR A 133 16.26 -15.43 0.88
C THR A 133 17.55 -16.08 0.39
N LEU A 134 17.63 -16.39 -0.90
CA LEU A 134 18.84 -16.91 -1.54
C LEU A 134 19.54 -15.81 -2.34
N VAL A 135 20.86 -15.73 -2.19
CA VAL A 135 21.71 -14.79 -2.94
C VAL A 135 22.51 -15.57 -3.99
N SER A 136 22.35 -15.20 -5.25
CA SER A 136 23.01 -15.81 -6.41
C SER A 136 23.66 -14.76 -7.30
N ARG A 137 24.45 -15.19 -8.29
CA ARG A 137 25.06 -14.27 -9.27
C ARG A 137 24.07 -14.01 -10.40
N GLY A 138 23.68 -12.75 -10.61
CA GLY A 138 22.78 -12.34 -11.70
C GLY A 138 23.49 -11.62 -12.85
N LYS A 139 22.96 -11.74 -14.07
CA LYS A 139 23.19 -10.79 -15.17
C LYS A 139 22.09 -9.71 -15.09
N GLY A 140 22.37 -8.56 -14.49
CA GLY A 140 21.45 -7.40 -14.54
C GLY A 140 20.63 -7.13 -13.27
N THR A 141 20.02 -5.93 -13.25
CA THR A 141 19.83 -4.96 -12.16
C THR A 141 19.23 -5.45 -10.84
N SER A 142 19.88 -5.02 -9.75
CA SER A 142 19.39 -5.04 -8.37
C SER A 142 18.15 -4.16 -8.24
N ALA A 143 17.09 -4.73 -7.66
CA ALA A 143 16.11 -3.99 -6.88
C ALA A 143 16.07 -4.66 -5.50
N LEU A 144 16.44 -3.92 -4.46
CA LEU A 144 16.11 -4.28 -3.09
C LEU A 144 14.59 -4.09 -2.92
N ALA A 145 13.90 -5.15 -2.55
CA ALA A 145 12.63 -5.06 -1.85
C ALA A 145 12.52 -6.25 -0.89
N SER A 146 12.66 -5.96 0.39
CA SER A 146 12.41 -6.86 1.51
C SER A 146 10.97 -6.73 1.97
N SER A 147 10.26 -7.85 2.10
CA SER A 147 9.23 -8.05 3.15
C SER A 147 8.72 -9.51 3.12
N GLY A 148 9.39 -10.40 3.85
CA GLY A 148 8.80 -11.69 4.25
C GLY A 148 8.08 -11.47 5.57
N ALA A 149 6.80 -11.14 5.51
CA ALA A 149 5.95 -11.07 6.68
C ALA A 149 5.59 -12.52 7.09
N SER A 150 5.93 -12.91 8.33
CA SER A 150 5.05 -13.82 9.07
C SER A 150 3.64 -13.20 9.08
N SER A 151 2.58 -13.95 9.37
CA SER A 151 1.25 -13.37 9.56
C SER A 151 1.24 -12.44 10.80
N SER A 152 1.89 -11.29 10.66
CA SER A 152 1.77 -10.16 11.53
C SER A 152 0.34 -9.70 11.36
N ASP A 153 -0.35 -9.49 12.46
CA ASP A 153 -1.65 -8.84 12.42
C ASP A 153 -1.57 -7.54 11.59
N ALA A 154 -2.72 -7.06 11.12
CA ALA A 154 -2.79 -5.88 10.25
C ALA A 154 -2.10 -4.66 10.88
N TRP A 155 -2.12 -4.55 12.21
CA TRP A 155 -1.45 -3.47 12.92
C TRP A 155 0.08 -3.61 12.85
N SER A 156 0.64 -4.79 13.09
CA SER A 156 2.09 -5.01 12.96
C SER A 156 2.63 -4.69 11.55
N GLN A 157 1.87 -5.04 10.50
CA GLN A 157 2.20 -4.73 9.10
C GLN A 157 2.16 -3.22 8.83
N LEU A 158 1.07 -2.58 9.26
CA LEU A 158 0.90 -1.13 9.10
C LEU A 158 1.95 -0.37 9.90
N SER A 159 2.20 -0.74 11.16
CA SER A 159 3.20 -0.11 12.02
C SER A 159 4.60 -0.18 11.40
N ALA A 160 4.97 -1.31 10.81
CA ALA A 160 6.25 -1.43 10.10
C ALA A 160 6.31 -0.54 8.85
N ALA A 161 5.20 -0.40 8.12
CA ALA A 161 5.13 0.48 6.95
C ALA A 161 5.19 1.98 7.32
N LEU A 162 4.64 2.33 8.49
CA LEU A 162 4.59 3.69 9.03
C LEU A 162 5.86 4.12 9.79
N GLU A 163 6.71 3.16 10.19
CA GLU A 163 7.94 3.44 10.93
C GLU A 163 8.88 4.35 10.13
N GLY A 164 9.33 5.45 10.75
CA GLY A 164 10.25 6.41 10.13
C GLY A 164 9.63 7.33 9.07
N ARG A 165 8.31 7.25 8.82
CA ARG A 165 7.60 8.12 7.87
C ARG A 165 7.36 9.52 8.42
N VAL A 166 7.25 10.48 7.52
CA VAL A 166 6.88 11.86 7.82
C VAL A 166 5.37 12.01 7.66
N TYR A 167 4.75 12.67 8.64
CA TYR A 167 3.34 13.04 8.62
C TYR A 167 3.24 14.54 8.38
N THR A 168 2.68 14.92 7.24
CA THR A 168 2.49 16.32 6.88
C THR A 168 1.02 16.67 6.97
N ASP A 169 0.67 17.58 7.87
CA ASP A 169 -0.69 18.09 7.99
C ASP A 169 -1.00 18.98 6.78
N LEU A 170 -2.02 18.61 6.01
CA LEU A 170 -2.48 19.33 4.82
C LEU A 170 -3.76 20.13 5.11
N THR A 171 -4.03 20.38 6.40
CA THR A 171 -5.26 21.00 6.88
C THR A 171 -4.95 22.33 7.57
N HIS A 172 -5.66 23.38 7.19
CA HIS A 172 -5.67 24.61 7.97
C HIS A 172 -6.51 24.42 9.24
N ALA A 173 -6.00 24.90 10.38
CA ALA A 173 -6.82 24.96 11.59
C ALA A 173 -7.95 25.98 11.36
N PHE A 174 -9.19 25.53 11.39
CA PHE A 174 -10.31 26.42 11.11
C PHE A 174 -10.58 27.40 12.26
N HIS A 175 -11.05 28.60 11.92
CA HIS A 175 -11.46 29.63 12.87
C HIS A 175 -12.43 30.62 12.24
N ALA A 176 -13.19 31.35 13.07
CA ALA A 176 -13.98 32.49 12.65
C ALA A 176 -13.11 33.57 11.97
N GLY A 177 -13.62 34.18 10.91
CA GLY A 177 -12.96 35.21 10.11
C GLY A 177 -11.89 34.69 9.15
N GLN A 178 -11.78 33.37 8.97
CA GLN A 178 -10.88 32.77 8.00
C GLN A 178 -11.36 33.00 6.54
N PRO A 179 -10.48 32.80 5.54
CA PRO A 179 -10.90 32.73 4.14
C PRO A 179 -11.97 31.64 3.92
N HIS A 180 -13.08 32.02 3.29
CA HIS A 180 -14.21 31.13 2.97
C HIS A 180 -14.96 31.67 1.74
N PHE A 181 -15.86 30.86 1.19
CA PHE A 181 -16.69 31.29 0.06
C PHE A 181 -17.58 32.48 0.44
N PRO A 182 -17.57 33.61 -0.30
CA PRO A 182 -18.16 34.88 0.15
C PRO A 182 -19.66 34.87 0.47
N ALA A 183 -20.42 33.90 -0.05
CA ALA A 183 -21.85 33.79 0.19
C ALA A 183 -22.20 33.09 1.52
N PHE A 184 -21.23 32.43 2.16
CA PHE A 184 -21.45 31.71 3.40
C PHE A 184 -21.31 32.63 4.61
N PRO A 185 -22.11 32.42 5.67
CA PRO A 185 -21.88 33.08 6.94
C PRO A 185 -20.57 32.60 7.58
N ASP A 186 -19.98 33.45 8.42
CA ASP A 186 -18.82 33.11 9.23
C ASP A 186 -19.17 32.03 10.29
N GLU A 187 -18.14 31.33 10.78
CA GLU A 187 -18.29 30.40 11.90
C GLU A 187 -18.70 31.15 13.17
N GLU A 188 -19.67 30.60 13.90
CA GLU A 188 -19.93 31.00 15.27
C GLU A 188 -19.42 29.94 16.24
N ARG A 189 -18.57 30.36 17.18
CA ARG A 189 -18.06 29.52 18.27
C ARG A 189 -18.45 30.11 19.61
N GLU A 190 -19.15 29.31 20.41
CA GLU A 190 -19.58 29.68 21.75
C GLU A 190 -18.99 28.72 22.79
N GLU A 191 -18.34 29.25 23.81
CA GLU A 191 -17.86 28.47 24.94
C GLU A 191 -18.97 28.26 25.99
N LEU A 192 -19.64 27.11 25.93
CA LEU A 192 -20.74 26.76 26.83
C LEU A 192 -20.28 26.49 28.27
N PHE A 193 -19.16 25.81 28.43
CA PHE A 193 -18.54 25.50 29.72
C PHE A 193 -17.05 25.81 29.65
N SER A 194 -16.45 26.25 30.76
CA SER A 194 -15.06 26.63 30.82
C SER A 194 -14.41 26.28 32.15
N LEU A 195 -13.29 25.56 32.08
CA LEU A 195 -12.43 25.35 33.25
C LEU A 195 -11.94 26.67 33.86
N GLU A 196 -11.73 27.72 33.05
CA GLU A 196 -11.30 29.04 33.54
C GLU A 196 -12.38 29.75 34.35
N ARG A 197 -13.67 29.49 34.03
CA ARG A 197 -14.82 29.98 34.82
C ARG A 197 -15.11 29.13 36.05
N GLY A 198 -14.42 28.01 36.23
CA GLY A 198 -14.62 27.06 37.32
C GLY A 198 -15.65 25.96 37.05
N ASP A 199 -16.06 25.76 35.79
CA ASP A 199 -16.87 24.61 35.40
C ASP A 199 -16.03 23.31 35.47
N GLY A 200 -16.69 22.15 35.45
CA GLY A 200 -16.01 20.84 35.52
C GLY A 200 -15.28 20.42 34.23
N PHE A 201 -15.50 21.11 33.12
CA PHE A 201 -14.93 20.82 31.81
C PHE A 201 -15.06 22.05 30.89
N THR A 202 -14.30 22.08 29.79
CA THR A 202 -14.47 23.07 28.72
C THR A 202 -15.21 22.43 27.55
N ALA A 203 -16.25 23.09 27.04
CA ALA A 203 -16.99 22.65 25.86
C ALA A 203 -17.43 23.83 25.01
N HIS A 204 -17.30 23.67 23.70
CA HIS A 204 -17.70 24.66 22.71
C HIS A 204 -18.86 24.15 21.86
N ARG A 205 -19.79 25.04 21.53
CA ARG A 205 -20.75 24.87 20.44
C ARG A 205 -20.20 25.55 19.20
N TYR A 206 -20.26 24.84 18.07
CA TYR A 206 -19.89 25.34 16.76
C TYR A 206 -21.14 25.43 15.89
N SER A 207 -21.28 26.53 15.16
CA SER A 207 -22.19 26.68 14.02
C SER A 207 -21.34 26.99 12.81
N LEU A 208 -21.30 26.07 11.85
CA LEU A 208 -20.44 26.16 10.66
C LEU A 208 -21.18 25.63 9.44
N ILE A 209 -20.76 26.09 8.27
CA ILE A 209 -21.17 25.53 6.98
C ILE A 209 -20.36 24.27 6.68
N GLY A 210 -20.92 23.31 5.92
CA GLY A 210 -20.20 22.09 5.55
C GLY A 210 -18.88 22.39 4.81
N GLN A 211 -18.90 23.37 3.92
CA GLN A 211 -17.78 23.87 3.15
C GLN A 211 -16.88 24.85 3.94
N TRP A 212 -16.52 24.53 5.19
CA TRP A 212 -15.75 25.42 6.07
C TRP A 212 -14.28 25.00 6.21
N GLY A 213 -13.35 25.90 5.88
CA GLY A 213 -11.91 25.65 5.95
C GLY A 213 -11.48 24.57 4.95
N THR A 214 -10.44 23.79 5.26
CA THR A 214 -10.15 22.57 4.50
C THR A 214 -11.34 21.60 4.64
N HIS A 215 -12.04 21.29 3.55
CA HIS A 215 -13.30 20.54 3.60
C HIS A 215 -13.44 19.58 2.42
N VAL A 216 -14.32 18.58 2.58
CA VAL A 216 -14.66 17.64 1.50
C VAL A 216 -15.94 18.05 0.80
N ASP A 217 -15.95 17.97 -0.54
CA ASP A 217 -17.18 18.01 -1.34
C ASP A 217 -17.44 16.64 -1.94
N PRO A 218 -18.55 15.99 -1.54
CA PRO A 218 -18.97 14.73 -2.13
C PRO A 218 -19.74 14.98 -3.45
N PRO A 219 -19.97 13.93 -4.26
CA PRO A 219 -20.77 14.03 -5.48
C PRO A 219 -22.12 14.75 -5.29
N SER A 220 -22.81 14.53 -4.17
CA SER A 220 -24.13 15.13 -3.89
C SER A 220 -24.13 16.66 -3.83
N HIS A 221 -22.97 17.30 -3.69
CA HIS A 221 -22.85 18.75 -3.63
C HIS A 221 -23.29 19.42 -4.94
N PHE A 222 -22.99 18.81 -6.10
CA PHE A 222 -23.41 19.30 -7.43
C PHE A 222 -24.16 18.27 -8.28
N ALA A 223 -24.14 16.99 -7.94
CA ALA A 223 -24.83 15.93 -8.67
C ALA A 223 -26.08 15.46 -7.91
N ALA A 224 -27.26 15.76 -8.45
CA ALA A 224 -28.51 15.30 -7.86
C ALA A 224 -28.57 13.76 -7.79
N GLY A 225 -28.71 13.22 -6.57
CA GLY A 225 -28.66 11.78 -6.32
C GLY A 225 -27.25 11.18 -6.29
N GLY A 226 -26.21 12.01 -6.35
CA GLY A 226 -24.84 11.61 -6.06
C GLY A 226 -24.66 11.22 -4.59
N ARG A 227 -23.57 10.49 -4.30
CA ARG A 227 -23.21 10.08 -2.94
C ARG A 227 -23.01 11.30 -2.05
N ALA A 228 -23.56 11.27 -0.85
CA ALA A 228 -23.30 12.21 0.24
C ALA A 228 -22.05 11.83 1.03
N VAL A 229 -21.61 12.73 1.92
CA VAL A 229 -20.41 12.55 2.76
C VAL A 229 -20.40 11.22 3.53
N ASP A 230 -21.56 10.77 4.02
CA ASP A 230 -21.71 9.54 4.79
C ASP A 230 -21.77 8.26 3.96
N GLU A 231 -21.91 8.40 2.64
CA GLU A 231 -21.97 7.31 1.66
C GLU A 231 -20.61 7.02 1.01
N LEU A 232 -19.63 7.92 1.17
CA LEU A 232 -18.25 7.69 0.77
C LEU A 232 -17.59 6.65 1.71
N PRO A 233 -17.08 5.52 1.19
CA PRO A 233 -16.48 4.48 2.01
C PRO A 233 -15.10 4.88 2.52
N VAL A 234 -14.72 4.40 3.71
CA VAL A 234 -13.40 4.70 4.32
C VAL A 234 -12.21 4.21 3.49
N SER A 235 -12.43 3.26 2.58
CA SER A 235 -11.41 2.83 1.61
C SER A 235 -11.06 3.91 0.58
N GLU A 236 -11.92 4.91 0.39
CA GLU A 236 -11.64 6.09 -0.44
C GLU A 236 -10.95 7.21 0.36
N MET A 237 -10.79 7.07 1.68
CA MET A 237 -10.12 8.08 2.53
C MET A 237 -8.61 7.88 2.62
N ILE A 238 -8.07 6.74 2.16
CA ILE A 238 -6.64 6.41 2.20
C ILE A 238 -6.19 6.05 0.78
N LEU A 239 -5.50 6.97 0.10
CA LEU A 239 -5.23 6.87 -1.34
C LEU A 239 -3.77 7.22 -1.68
N PRO A 240 -3.25 6.74 -2.82
CA PRO A 240 -2.02 7.30 -3.39
C PRO A 240 -2.19 8.80 -3.62
N LEU A 241 -1.24 9.61 -3.15
CA LEU A 241 -1.21 11.05 -3.38
C LEU A 241 -0.31 11.36 -4.57
N VAL A 242 -0.87 12.10 -5.52
CA VAL A 242 -0.17 12.70 -6.65
C VAL A 242 -0.19 14.21 -6.47
N VAL A 243 0.97 14.86 -6.48
CA VAL A 243 1.06 16.33 -6.45
C VAL A 243 1.47 16.82 -7.83
N LEU A 244 0.52 17.47 -8.52
CA LEU A 244 0.75 18.14 -9.80
C LEU A 244 1.17 19.59 -9.51
N ASP A 245 2.45 19.90 -9.73
CA ASP A 245 3.02 21.19 -9.36
C ASP A 245 3.01 22.19 -10.52
N ILE A 246 2.34 23.32 -10.30
CA ILE A 246 2.33 24.49 -11.18
C ILE A 246 2.70 25.79 -10.44
N SER A 247 3.25 25.68 -9.23
CA SER A 247 3.54 26.81 -8.31
C SER A 247 4.36 27.92 -8.95
N GLU A 248 5.44 27.58 -9.68
CA GLU A 248 6.25 28.57 -10.38
C GLU A 248 5.45 29.38 -11.41
N ARG A 249 4.51 28.74 -12.13
CA ARG A 249 3.64 29.45 -13.07
C ARG A 249 2.61 30.29 -12.32
N ALA A 250 1.98 29.73 -11.30
CA ALA A 250 0.99 30.43 -10.46
C ALA A 250 1.57 31.69 -9.78
N ALA A 251 2.87 31.68 -9.45
CA ALA A 251 3.56 32.84 -8.91
C ALA A 251 3.74 33.98 -9.95
N SER A 252 3.80 33.64 -11.24
CA SER A 252 3.97 34.61 -12.34
C SER A 252 2.66 34.99 -13.03
N ASP A 253 1.65 34.14 -12.92
CA ASP A 253 0.34 34.25 -13.55
C ASP A 253 -0.71 33.71 -12.57
N ALA A 254 -1.45 34.62 -11.96
CA ALA A 254 -2.47 34.28 -10.97
C ALA A 254 -3.65 33.50 -11.56
N ASP A 255 -3.81 33.48 -12.90
CA ASP A 255 -4.87 32.73 -13.59
C ASP A 255 -4.36 31.41 -14.19
N ALA A 256 -3.15 30.97 -13.80
CA ALA A 256 -2.55 29.76 -14.32
C ALA A 256 -3.42 28.51 -14.05
N THR A 257 -3.54 27.66 -15.06
CA THR A 257 -4.20 26.34 -14.93
C THR A 257 -3.26 25.23 -15.41
N PRO A 258 -3.42 23.98 -14.93
CA PRO A 258 -2.63 22.86 -15.42
C PRO A 258 -3.02 22.52 -16.86
N VAL A 259 -2.05 22.05 -17.65
CA VAL A 259 -2.27 21.53 -19.01
C VAL A 259 -1.83 20.07 -19.09
N LEU A 260 -2.24 19.33 -20.13
CA LEU A 260 -1.85 17.90 -20.26
C LEU A 260 -0.34 17.68 -20.23
N ARG A 261 0.45 18.63 -20.74
CA ARG A 261 1.91 18.57 -20.69
C ARG A 261 2.45 18.52 -19.26
N ASP A 262 1.75 19.08 -18.28
CA ASP A 262 2.15 18.96 -16.87
C ASP A 262 1.95 17.54 -16.37
N VAL A 263 0.83 16.91 -16.75
CA VAL A 263 0.54 15.50 -16.44
C VAL A 263 1.55 14.57 -17.12
N GLU A 264 1.83 14.79 -18.41
CA GLU A 264 2.82 14.01 -19.17
C GLU A 264 4.22 14.12 -18.56
N ARG A 265 4.63 15.31 -18.13
CA ARG A 265 5.93 15.53 -17.47
C ARG A 265 5.99 14.81 -16.13
N TRP A 266 4.94 14.91 -15.33
CA TRP A 266 4.84 14.21 -14.06
C TRP A 266 4.93 12.69 -14.27
N GLU A 267 4.21 12.14 -15.24
CA GLU A 267 4.23 10.70 -15.51
C GLU A 267 5.54 10.20 -16.11
N ALA A 268 6.23 11.04 -16.89
CA ALA A 268 7.55 10.72 -17.41
C ALA A 268 8.59 10.57 -16.28
N GLU A 269 8.43 11.31 -15.19
CA GLU A 269 9.34 11.28 -14.04
C GLU A 269 8.95 10.23 -12.99
N HIS A 270 7.66 10.07 -12.72
CA HIS A 270 7.15 9.28 -11.60
C HIS A 270 6.41 8.00 -11.99
N GLY A 271 6.22 7.77 -13.30
CA GLY A 271 5.40 6.69 -13.83
C GLY A 271 3.93 7.07 -13.94
N ARG A 272 3.11 6.15 -14.47
CA ARG A 272 1.68 6.41 -14.68
C ARG A 272 0.97 6.74 -13.36
N ILE A 273 0.12 7.76 -13.36
CA ILE A 273 -0.77 8.09 -12.24
C ILE A 273 -1.55 6.83 -11.83
N PRO A 274 -1.47 6.39 -10.55
CA PRO A 274 -2.20 5.21 -10.10
C PRO A 274 -3.71 5.39 -10.22
N ALA A 275 -4.41 4.32 -10.60
CA ALA A 275 -5.86 4.31 -10.53
C ALA A 275 -6.32 4.58 -9.09
N ARG A 276 -7.44 5.29 -8.96
CA ARG A 276 -8.01 5.73 -7.69
C ARG A 276 -7.09 6.63 -6.85
N ALA A 277 -6.05 7.22 -7.44
CA ALA A 277 -5.25 8.24 -6.76
C ALA A 277 -6.07 9.48 -6.40
N PHE A 278 -5.61 10.20 -5.39
CA PHE A 278 -6.01 11.57 -5.11
C PHE A 278 -4.99 12.51 -5.73
N VAL A 279 -5.42 13.40 -6.62
CA VAL A 279 -4.52 14.31 -7.34
C VAL A 279 -4.66 15.73 -6.78
N ALA A 280 -3.63 16.19 -6.08
CA ALA A 280 -3.56 17.54 -5.55
C ALA A 280 -2.86 18.49 -6.54
N LEU A 281 -3.46 19.64 -6.82
CA LEU A 281 -2.86 20.72 -7.58
C LEU A 281 -2.09 21.64 -6.64
N ARG A 282 -0.76 21.61 -6.73
CA ARG A 282 0.11 22.52 -5.98
C ARG A 282 0.32 23.81 -6.76
N THR A 283 0.00 24.92 -6.11
CA THR A 283 0.11 26.30 -6.59
C THR A 283 0.83 27.20 -5.59
N ASP A 284 1.10 26.71 -4.37
CA ASP A 284 1.59 27.45 -3.21
C ASP A 284 0.63 28.58 -2.77
N TRP A 285 -0.65 28.50 -3.17
CA TRP A 285 -1.66 29.51 -2.82
C TRP A 285 -1.95 29.53 -1.32
N SER A 286 -1.77 28.40 -0.62
CA SER A 286 -1.94 28.27 0.83
C SER A 286 -0.99 29.18 1.63
N HIS A 287 0.09 29.69 1.03
CA HIS A 287 0.98 30.68 1.68
C HIS A 287 0.30 32.02 1.93
N ARG A 288 -0.86 32.27 1.32
CA ARG A 288 -1.70 33.47 1.53
C ARG A 288 -2.65 33.34 2.72
N TRP A 289 -2.82 32.13 3.26
CA TRP A 289 -3.62 31.90 4.46
C TRP A 289 -2.99 32.54 5.70
N PRO A 290 -3.78 33.12 6.66
CA PRO A 290 -5.24 33.24 6.69
C PRO A 290 -5.77 34.59 6.16
N ASP A 291 -5.02 35.31 5.31
CA ASP A 291 -5.47 36.62 4.81
C ASP A 291 -6.55 36.43 3.72
N ALA A 292 -7.80 36.74 4.08
CA ALA A 292 -8.95 36.60 3.19
C ALA A 292 -8.83 37.44 1.90
N ALA A 293 -8.27 38.66 1.99
CA ALA A 293 -8.08 39.50 0.82
C ALA A 293 -6.98 38.95 -0.09
N ALA A 294 -5.89 38.44 0.51
CA ALA A 294 -4.82 37.81 -0.25
C ALA A 294 -5.29 36.51 -0.92
N MET A 295 -6.06 35.67 -0.24
CA MET A 295 -6.61 34.43 -0.78
C MET A 295 -7.58 34.68 -1.93
N ALA A 296 -8.46 35.67 -1.80
CA ALA A 296 -9.41 36.05 -2.85
C ALA A 296 -8.73 36.76 -4.03
N ASN A 297 -7.62 37.49 -3.79
CA ASN A 297 -6.81 38.18 -4.79
C ASN A 297 -7.64 38.92 -5.84
N THR A 298 -8.59 39.76 -5.38
CA THR A 298 -9.50 40.47 -6.28
C THR A 298 -8.86 41.72 -6.86
N ASP A 299 -9.11 41.98 -8.13
CA ASP A 299 -8.70 43.22 -8.82
C ASP A 299 -9.60 44.42 -8.46
N SER A 300 -9.42 45.55 -9.15
CA SER A 300 -10.21 46.76 -8.92
C SER A 300 -11.67 46.65 -9.35
N ASP A 301 -12.00 45.71 -10.24
CA ASP A 301 -13.36 45.46 -10.71
C ASP A 301 -14.07 44.39 -9.84
N GLY A 302 -13.38 43.86 -8.84
CA GLY A 302 -13.88 42.83 -7.92
C GLY A 302 -13.76 41.42 -8.46
N VAL A 303 -13.01 41.21 -9.55
CA VAL A 303 -12.75 39.90 -10.14
C VAL A 303 -11.62 39.22 -9.38
N SER A 304 -11.88 38.02 -8.87
CA SER A 304 -10.87 37.17 -8.24
C SER A 304 -9.91 36.62 -9.28
N HIS A 305 -8.61 36.70 -9.01
CA HIS A 305 -7.56 36.08 -9.82
C HIS A 305 -6.86 34.99 -9.02
N THR A 306 -7.31 33.75 -9.17
CA THR A 306 -6.73 32.59 -8.50
C THR A 306 -6.53 31.47 -9.52
N PRO A 307 -5.46 30.66 -9.37
CA PRO A 307 -5.29 29.46 -10.19
C PRO A 307 -6.46 28.52 -10.00
N GLY A 308 -6.61 27.57 -10.91
CA GLY A 308 -7.62 26.53 -10.77
C GLY A 308 -7.31 25.35 -11.66
N TRP A 309 -8.21 24.37 -11.68
CA TRP A 309 -8.12 23.26 -12.60
C TRP A 309 -8.45 23.68 -14.03
N SER A 310 -8.08 22.85 -15.00
CA SER A 310 -8.55 22.97 -16.38
C SER A 310 -9.46 21.80 -16.75
N ARG A 311 -10.44 22.05 -17.62
CA ARG A 311 -11.33 21.01 -18.14
C ARG A 311 -10.58 19.86 -18.80
N GLU A 312 -9.54 20.20 -19.57
CA GLU A 312 -8.73 19.22 -20.31
C GLU A 312 -8.03 18.24 -19.34
N VAL A 313 -7.37 18.77 -18.30
CA VAL A 313 -6.68 17.95 -17.31
C VAL A 313 -7.65 17.13 -16.47
N LEU A 314 -8.75 17.72 -15.98
CA LEU A 314 -9.75 16.98 -15.21
C LEU A 314 -10.35 15.84 -16.04
N THR A 315 -10.68 16.09 -17.31
CA THR A 315 -11.20 15.06 -18.21
C THR A 315 -10.22 13.90 -18.33
N PHE A 316 -8.95 14.19 -18.59
CA PHE A 316 -7.92 13.16 -18.72
C PHE A 316 -7.71 12.38 -17.42
N LEU A 317 -7.62 13.06 -16.27
CA LEU A 317 -7.43 12.39 -14.99
C LEU A 317 -8.59 11.46 -14.66
N ILE A 318 -9.84 11.87 -14.92
CA ILE A 318 -11.01 11.06 -14.63
C ILE A 318 -11.17 9.91 -15.62
N GLU A 319 -11.11 10.19 -16.92
CA GLU A 319 -11.46 9.24 -17.97
C GLU A 319 -10.29 8.30 -18.31
N GLU A 320 -9.05 8.78 -18.27
CA GLU A 320 -7.87 8.02 -18.69
C GLU A 320 -7.03 7.50 -17.51
N ARG A 321 -7.22 8.02 -16.30
CA ARG A 321 -6.50 7.57 -15.09
C ARG A 321 -7.39 7.04 -13.97
N ASP A 322 -8.70 7.17 -14.07
CA ASP A 322 -9.66 6.70 -13.06
C ASP A 322 -9.29 7.17 -11.64
N ILE A 323 -8.94 8.45 -11.49
CA ILE A 323 -8.64 9.03 -10.17
C ILE A 323 -9.88 8.94 -9.26
N ALA A 324 -9.66 8.94 -7.94
CA ALA A 324 -10.77 8.92 -6.98
C ALA A 324 -11.30 10.33 -6.69
N GLY A 325 -10.41 11.32 -6.67
CA GLY A 325 -10.73 12.70 -6.34
C GLY A 325 -9.56 13.65 -6.59
N VAL A 326 -9.83 14.94 -6.43
CA VAL A 326 -8.83 16.00 -6.57
C VAL A 326 -8.74 16.86 -5.33
N GLY A 327 -7.64 17.59 -5.17
CA GLY A 327 -7.57 18.65 -4.18
C GLY A 327 -6.75 19.83 -4.66
N HIS A 328 -6.94 20.98 -4.03
CA HIS A 328 -6.29 22.22 -4.41
C HIS A 328 -6.25 23.19 -3.21
N GLU A 329 -5.55 24.31 -3.34
CA GLU A 329 -5.28 25.25 -2.23
C GLU A 329 -6.25 26.45 -2.22
N GLN A 330 -7.00 26.63 -3.31
CA GLN A 330 -8.02 27.66 -3.51
C GLN A 330 -9.34 27.28 -2.81
N THR A 331 -10.30 28.21 -2.85
CA THR A 331 -11.68 28.06 -2.34
C THR A 331 -12.65 27.51 -3.39
N ASP A 332 -12.13 27.03 -4.53
CA ASP A 332 -12.92 26.48 -5.62
C ASP A 332 -12.01 25.69 -6.58
N THR A 333 -12.57 24.66 -7.21
CA THR A 333 -11.91 23.92 -8.30
C THR A 333 -11.77 24.77 -9.56
N ASP A 334 -12.75 25.64 -9.81
CA ASP A 334 -12.76 26.57 -10.93
C ASP A 334 -11.83 27.78 -10.68
N PRO A 335 -11.11 28.31 -11.69
CA PRO A 335 -10.27 29.51 -11.53
C PRO A 335 -11.08 30.72 -11.05
N GLY A 336 -10.44 31.63 -10.31
CA GLY A 336 -11.11 32.80 -9.71
C GLY A 336 -11.87 33.68 -10.70
N VAL A 337 -11.35 33.81 -11.93
CA VAL A 337 -12.00 34.56 -13.02
C VAL A 337 -13.33 33.93 -13.44
N ALA A 338 -13.44 32.60 -13.36
CA ALA A 338 -14.63 31.85 -13.71
C ALA A 338 -15.68 31.93 -12.58
N THR A 339 -15.25 31.72 -11.33
CA THR A 339 -16.14 31.79 -10.16
C THR A 339 -16.68 33.21 -9.95
N SER A 340 -15.88 34.24 -10.24
CA SER A 340 -16.33 35.65 -10.25
C SER A 340 -17.42 35.93 -11.29
N ALA A 341 -17.48 35.14 -12.36
CA ALA A 341 -18.54 35.16 -13.37
C ALA A 341 -19.70 34.20 -13.06
N GLY A 342 -19.65 33.48 -11.93
CA GLY A 342 -20.63 32.47 -11.53
C GLY A 342 -20.53 31.16 -12.29
N ASP A 343 -19.36 30.85 -12.87
CA ASP A 343 -19.07 29.58 -13.52
C ASP A 343 -18.38 28.62 -12.55
N PHE A 344 -19.07 27.53 -12.23
CA PHE A 344 -18.65 26.42 -11.35
C PHE A 344 -18.70 25.10 -12.12
N SER A 345 -18.37 25.15 -13.42
CA SER A 345 -18.59 24.05 -14.34
C SER A 345 -17.54 22.95 -14.24
N LEU A 346 -16.37 23.23 -13.68
CA LEU A 346 -15.33 22.22 -13.44
C LEU A 346 -15.63 21.41 -12.19
N GLU A 347 -16.01 22.05 -11.10
CA GLU A 347 -16.45 21.36 -9.88
C GLU A 347 -17.65 20.47 -10.18
N ARG A 348 -18.70 21.03 -10.82
CA ARG A 348 -19.87 20.24 -11.25
C ARG A 348 -19.46 19.04 -12.10
N PHE A 349 -18.56 19.24 -13.07
CA PHE A 349 -18.12 18.18 -13.97
C PHE A 349 -17.44 17.02 -13.23
N LEU A 350 -16.60 17.34 -12.24
CA LEU A 350 -15.91 16.39 -11.39
C LEU A 350 -16.91 15.59 -10.55
N LEU A 351 -17.80 16.28 -9.83
CA LEU A 351 -18.75 15.67 -8.91
C LEU A 351 -19.84 14.84 -9.61
N GLU A 352 -20.30 15.26 -10.80
CA GLU A 352 -21.20 14.47 -11.65
C GLU A 352 -20.60 13.14 -12.13
N ARG A 353 -19.27 12.97 -12.06
CA ARG A 353 -18.55 11.73 -12.40
C ARG A 353 -18.27 10.83 -11.20
N ASP A 354 -18.99 11.05 -10.10
CA ASP A 354 -18.84 10.29 -8.86
C ASP A 354 -17.39 10.30 -8.35
N ARG A 355 -16.81 11.51 -8.38
CA ARG A 355 -15.54 11.85 -7.75
C ARG A 355 -15.82 12.83 -6.62
N TRP A 356 -14.89 12.94 -5.67
CA TRP A 356 -14.96 13.91 -4.58
C TRP A 356 -13.74 14.82 -4.62
N GLN A 357 -13.79 15.94 -3.89
CA GLN A 357 -12.67 16.85 -3.79
C GLN A 357 -12.39 17.31 -2.37
N VAL A 358 -11.21 17.90 -2.17
CA VAL A 358 -10.90 18.72 -0.99
C VAL A 358 -10.35 20.06 -1.42
N GLU A 359 -11.00 21.11 -0.94
CA GLU A 359 -10.56 22.49 -1.12
C GLU A 359 -9.71 22.98 0.05
N LEU A 360 -9.03 24.11 -0.13
CA LEU A 360 -8.24 24.76 0.91
C LEU A 360 -7.22 23.82 1.58
N LEU A 361 -6.53 22.99 0.78
CA LEU A 361 -5.40 22.20 1.27
C LEU A 361 -4.22 23.12 1.66
N ALA A 362 -3.47 22.69 2.67
CA ALA A 362 -2.26 23.35 3.14
C ALA A 362 -1.00 22.54 2.80
N SER A 363 0.17 23.19 2.84
CA SER A 363 1.49 22.52 2.93
C SER A 363 1.82 21.51 1.82
N LEU A 364 1.27 21.67 0.61
CA LEU A 364 1.59 20.80 -0.53
C LEU A 364 3.07 20.90 -0.94
N ASP A 365 3.73 22.01 -0.63
CA ASP A 365 5.18 22.23 -0.78
C ASP A 365 6.05 21.34 0.11
N ARG A 366 5.45 20.67 1.10
CA ARG A 366 6.14 19.80 2.06
C ARG A 366 5.95 18.30 1.80
N VAL A 367 5.34 17.95 0.67
CA VAL A 367 5.04 16.57 0.27
C VAL A 367 5.73 16.27 -1.05
N PRO A 368 6.29 15.05 -1.25
CA PRO A 368 6.87 14.70 -2.54
C PRO A 368 5.82 14.62 -3.65
N ALA A 369 6.26 14.85 -4.89
CA ALA A 369 5.40 14.79 -6.08
C ALA A 369 4.67 13.44 -6.25
N ALA A 370 5.31 12.35 -5.84
CA ALA A 370 4.82 10.97 -5.93
C ALA A 370 5.30 10.14 -4.73
N GLY A 371 4.63 9.01 -4.49
CA GLY A 371 5.02 8.01 -3.48
C GLY A 371 4.47 8.26 -2.07
N ALA A 372 3.78 9.38 -1.84
CA ALA A 372 3.04 9.64 -0.62
C ALA A 372 1.67 8.95 -0.64
N ALA A 373 1.13 8.68 0.55
CA ALA A 373 -0.28 8.35 0.74
C ALA A 373 -1.00 9.56 1.36
N VAL A 374 -2.19 9.90 0.88
CA VAL A 374 -3.08 10.85 1.54
C VAL A 374 -4.05 10.10 2.44
N VAL A 375 -4.30 10.66 3.61
CA VAL A 375 -5.41 10.31 4.48
C VAL A 375 -6.33 11.52 4.56
N ALA A 376 -7.46 11.47 3.88
CA ALA A 376 -8.47 12.53 3.86
C ALA A 376 -9.72 12.03 4.60
N THR A 377 -9.95 12.55 5.81
CA THR A 377 -11.00 12.06 6.70
C THR A 377 -11.92 13.18 7.14
N TRP A 378 -13.15 12.85 7.51
CA TRP A 378 -14.16 13.84 7.91
C TRP A 378 -15.18 13.21 8.88
N PRO A 379 -15.85 14.02 9.71
CA PRO A 379 -17.07 13.65 10.40
C PRO A 379 -18.15 13.13 9.44
N LYS A 380 -19.05 12.29 9.93
CA LYS A 380 -20.03 11.55 9.12
C LYS A 380 -21.48 12.05 9.32
N PRO A 381 -21.83 13.29 8.92
CA PRO A 381 -23.21 13.76 8.96
C PRO A 381 -24.07 12.98 7.96
N GLN A 382 -25.20 12.46 8.44
CA GLN A 382 -26.11 11.69 7.59
C GLN A 382 -26.68 12.56 6.46
N GLY A 383 -26.48 12.17 5.20
CA GLY A 383 -26.90 12.93 4.03
C GLY A 383 -26.19 14.27 3.87
N GLY A 384 -24.99 14.43 4.44
CA GLY A 384 -24.24 15.70 4.38
C GLY A 384 -23.77 16.05 2.98
N SER A 385 -23.86 17.33 2.61
CA SER A 385 -23.39 17.89 1.34
C SER A 385 -21.93 18.36 1.37
N GLY A 386 -21.24 18.18 2.49
CA GLY A 386 -19.85 18.56 2.75
C GLY A 386 -19.59 18.70 4.23
N PHE A 387 -18.31 18.68 4.63
CA PHE A 387 -17.90 18.92 6.01
C PHE A 387 -16.40 19.27 6.07
N PRO A 388 -15.92 20.04 7.08
CA PRO A 388 -14.49 20.14 7.36
C PRO A 388 -13.79 18.77 7.36
N ALA A 389 -12.67 18.69 6.66
CA ALA A 389 -11.87 17.49 6.51
C ALA A 389 -10.54 17.65 7.25
N ARG A 390 -10.10 16.58 7.91
CA ARG A 390 -8.70 16.43 8.35
C ARG A 390 -7.95 15.63 7.31
N VAL A 391 -7.13 16.32 6.55
CA VAL A 391 -6.27 15.78 5.49
C VAL A 391 -4.81 15.86 5.91
N PHE A 392 -4.10 14.75 5.74
CA PHE A 392 -2.66 14.69 5.95
C PHE A 392 -2.02 13.69 4.97
N ALA A 393 -0.71 13.86 4.73
CA ALA A 393 0.08 12.95 3.93
C ALA A 393 1.06 12.14 4.79
N ILE A 394 1.32 10.91 4.37
CA ILE A 394 2.34 10.00 4.93
C ILE A 394 3.36 9.74 3.83
N HIS A 395 4.65 10.02 4.06
CA HIS A 395 5.73 9.84 3.08
C HIS A 395 7.05 9.35 3.68
#